data_AF-A0A4R6XUG3-F1
#
_entry.id   AF-A0A4R6XUG3-F1
#
_cell.length_a   1.000
_cell.length_b   1.000
_cell.length_c   1.000
_cell.angle_alpha   90.00
_cell.angle_beta   90.00
_cell.angle_gamma   90.00
#
_symmetry.space_group_name_H-M   'P 1'
#
loop_
_entity.id
_entity.type
_entity.pdbx_description
1 polymer ?
#
loop_
_entity_poly.entity_id
_entity_poly.type
_entity_poly.pdbx_seq_one_letter_code
_entity_poly.pdbx_strand_id
1 'polypeptide(L)'
;MKKILLILLLILLWVFWPKGNSDHQNTPNVLSKQAADVNKNLKTNTHTKPKNRPKRLNEEPEFVTVQDSMSDKELSYLDIYRMTRLWAQCHQVIYDYQNQPNYDPVARLNLTLSQQHPEQFVQATAPQSKAIQQHANQCIDLLHRLESLNLPHSNITEKQGMDKHNRLKAQLNAYLLAATPKSNKEKAIASVVNLKPEWQQRFQNVLDASKGDETKNAQEIAVIREQLQALRIRRSEINQLIQSTEDQTALKKEYAQTFAEEAVLKETLSSLRLVDPETRTAAIDEFNLVNNQMFNFLNSKDADVFYEAQMTLEQTNRIQYIGHYPYRNIGKGQLKEPFIEYVSPGDVVLQLTGITDVQLFALVINNATQLYLCELGANCGPNSQWIKYHCFDNPALPAAASCDLDLLTFYRDHWMNENQWADVQLLLEIMRGLYEN
;
A
#
# COMPACT_ATOMS: atom_id res chain seq x y z
N MET A 1 -66.03 -6.87 40.16
CA MET A 1 -65.50 -6.12 38.98
C MET A 1 -64.18 -5.40 39.25
N LYS A 2 -63.99 -4.63 40.33
CA LYS A 2 -62.72 -3.90 40.60
C LYS A 2 -61.45 -4.76 40.67
N LYS A 3 -61.53 -6.00 41.18
CA LYS A 3 -60.37 -6.92 41.26
C LYS A 3 -59.95 -7.49 39.90
N ILE A 4 -60.90 -7.70 39.00
CA ILE A 4 -60.62 -8.22 37.64
C ILE A 4 -59.99 -7.11 36.78
N LEU A 5 -60.46 -5.88 36.95
CA LEU A 5 -59.87 -4.71 36.28
C LEU A 5 -58.42 -4.48 36.70
N LEU A 6 -58.09 -4.67 37.99
CA LEU A 6 -56.73 -4.51 38.52
C LEU A 6 -55.76 -5.57 37.96
N ILE A 7 -56.24 -6.81 37.82
CA ILE A 7 -55.44 -7.91 37.25
C ILE A 7 -55.20 -7.67 35.76
N LEU A 8 -56.20 -7.22 35.01
CA LEU A 8 -56.04 -6.84 33.59
C LEU A 8 -55.07 -5.66 33.41
N LEU A 9 -55.10 -4.67 34.31
CA LEU A 9 -54.18 -3.53 34.30
C LEU A 9 -52.74 -3.96 34.59
N LEU A 10 -52.53 -4.90 35.52
CA LEU A 10 -51.21 -5.45 35.82
C LEU A 10 -50.65 -6.30 34.68
N ILE A 11 -51.50 -7.07 33.99
CA ILE A 11 -51.09 -7.84 32.80
C ILE A 11 -50.74 -6.90 31.64
N LEU A 12 -51.52 -5.83 31.43
CA LEU A 12 -51.21 -4.81 30.42
C LEU A 12 -49.91 -4.06 30.75
N LEU A 13 -49.68 -3.70 32.01
CA LEU A 13 -48.41 -3.09 32.45
C LEU A 13 -47.21 -4.02 32.32
N TRP A 14 -47.40 -5.34 32.41
CA TRP A 14 -46.33 -6.32 32.23
C TRP A 14 -46.02 -6.58 30.74
N VAL A 15 -47.03 -6.60 29.87
CA VAL A 15 -46.85 -6.76 28.42
C VAL A 15 -46.30 -5.50 27.76
N PHE A 16 -46.66 -4.32 28.28
CA PHE A 16 -46.15 -3.02 27.80
C PHE A 16 -45.03 -2.43 28.66
N TRP A 17 -44.50 -3.18 29.63
CA TRP A 17 -43.24 -2.79 30.24
C TRP A 17 -42.21 -2.82 29.11
N PRO A 18 -41.56 -1.69 28.76
CA PRO A 18 -40.49 -1.73 27.80
C PRO A 18 -39.50 -2.76 28.34
N LYS A 19 -39.37 -3.89 27.63
CA LYS A 19 -38.18 -4.72 27.75
C LYS A 19 -37.08 -3.71 27.56
N GLY A 20 -36.40 -3.35 28.66
CA GLY A 20 -35.19 -2.57 28.58
C GLY A 20 -34.42 -3.24 27.48
N ASN A 21 -34.09 -2.47 26.42
CA ASN A 21 -33.09 -2.87 25.47
C ASN A 21 -31.94 -3.29 26.37
N SER A 22 -31.81 -4.62 26.53
CA SER A 22 -30.60 -5.21 27.05
C SER A 22 -29.60 -4.63 26.10
N ASP A 23 -28.72 -3.79 26.64
CA ASP A 23 -27.73 -3.11 25.88
C ASP A 23 -27.18 -4.13 24.88
N HIS A 24 -27.54 -3.97 23.60
CA HIS A 24 -26.52 -4.07 22.59
C HIS A 24 -25.58 -2.92 22.93
N GLN A 25 -24.79 -3.14 24.00
CA GLN A 25 -23.41 -2.70 24.03
C GLN A 25 -22.90 -3.25 22.72
N ASN A 26 -22.97 -2.41 21.68
CA ASN A 26 -21.95 -2.35 20.66
C ASN A 26 -20.66 -2.24 21.45
N THR A 27 -20.18 -3.38 21.96
CA THR A 27 -18.81 -3.51 22.37
C THR A 27 -18.10 -3.23 21.07
N PRO A 28 -17.38 -2.10 20.97
CA PRO A 28 -16.68 -1.79 19.74
C PRO A 28 -15.86 -3.01 19.35
N ASN A 29 -15.89 -3.41 18.08
CA ASN A 29 -15.05 -4.50 17.59
C ASN A 29 -13.61 -4.03 17.80
N VAL A 30 -12.97 -4.55 18.84
CA VAL A 30 -11.57 -4.28 19.18
C VAL A 30 -10.77 -5.52 18.83
N LEU A 31 -9.75 -5.39 17.98
CA LEU A 31 -8.93 -6.52 17.55
C LEU A 31 -8.22 -7.18 18.73
N SER A 32 -7.77 -6.39 19.70
CA SER A 32 -7.14 -6.87 20.93
C SER A 32 -8.06 -7.75 21.79
N LYS A 33 -9.38 -7.71 21.61
CA LYS A 33 -10.31 -8.66 22.25
C LYS A 33 -10.40 -10.00 21.53
N GLN A 34 -10.08 -10.05 20.23
CA GLN A 34 -10.03 -11.29 19.44
C GLN A 34 -8.68 -12.00 19.59
N ALA A 35 -7.63 -11.26 19.92
CA ALA A 35 -6.25 -11.69 19.99
C ALA A 35 -5.83 -12.37 21.32
N ALA A 36 -6.76 -13.01 22.03
CA ALA A 36 -6.57 -13.47 23.42
C ALA A 36 -5.39 -14.44 23.68
N ASP A 37 -4.77 -15.02 22.64
CA ASP A 37 -3.69 -16.02 22.74
C ASP A 37 -2.34 -15.62 22.10
N VAL A 38 -2.17 -14.39 21.61
CA VAL A 38 -0.98 -13.97 20.83
C VAL A 38 0.34 -14.15 21.59
N ASN A 39 0.36 -13.84 22.89
CA ASN A 39 1.57 -13.96 23.73
C ASN A 39 2.06 -15.39 23.93
N LYS A 40 1.20 -16.40 23.69
CA LYS A 40 1.56 -17.82 23.77
C LYS A 40 2.23 -18.29 22.48
N ASN A 41 1.82 -17.76 21.33
CA ASN A 41 2.29 -18.16 20.00
C ASN A 41 3.63 -17.50 19.60
N LEU A 42 3.92 -16.29 20.08
CA LEU A 42 5.22 -15.62 19.85
C LEU A 42 6.40 -16.40 20.48
N LYS A 43 6.16 -17.16 21.55
CA LYS A 43 7.20 -17.95 22.25
C LYS A 43 7.46 -19.33 21.62
N THR A 44 6.54 -19.87 20.82
CA THR A 44 6.66 -21.21 20.22
C THR A 44 7.33 -21.23 18.85
N ASN A 45 7.35 -20.11 18.12
CA ASN A 45 7.95 -20.03 16.78
C ASN A 45 9.46 -19.68 16.75
N THR A 46 10.15 -19.69 17.89
CA THR A 46 11.62 -19.45 17.97
C THR A 46 12.50 -20.64 17.56
N HIS A 47 11.94 -21.69 16.93
CA HIS A 47 12.68 -22.90 16.56
C HIS A 47 12.62 -23.28 15.09
N THR A 48 13.34 -22.52 14.24
CA THR A 48 14.20 -23.08 13.18
C THR A 48 15.19 -22.00 12.72
N LYS A 49 16.38 -21.97 13.35
CA LYS A 49 17.52 -21.16 12.90
C LYS A 49 18.09 -21.75 11.59
N PRO A 50 18.26 -20.96 10.52
CA PRO A 50 19.33 -21.20 9.58
C PRO A 50 20.66 -20.98 10.31
N LYS A 51 21.50 -22.01 10.39
CA LYS A 51 22.87 -21.90 10.89
C LYS A 51 23.70 -21.08 9.90
N ASN A 52 23.68 -19.75 10.02
CA ASN A 52 24.80 -18.88 9.66
C ASN A 52 24.56 -17.51 10.28
N ARG A 53 25.44 -17.14 11.21
CA ARG A 53 25.34 -15.93 12.04
C ARG A 53 26.21 -14.84 11.40
N PRO A 54 25.65 -13.74 10.86
CA PRO A 54 26.45 -12.57 10.52
C PRO A 54 26.85 -11.81 11.80
N LYS A 55 28.02 -11.19 11.77
CA LYS A 55 28.55 -10.35 12.87
C LYS A 55 27.68 -9.10 13.07
N ARG A 56 27.40 -8.79 14.35
CA ARG A 56 26.75 -7.56 14.81
C ARG A 56 27.53 -6.31 14.36
N LEU A 57 26.80 -5.33 13.84
CA LEU A 57 27.24 -3.94 13.70
C LEU A 57 26.67 -3.15 14.87
N ASN A 58 27.54 -2.65 15.73
CA ASN A 58 27.24 -1.60 16.69
C ASN A 58 27.70 -0.29 16.05
N GLU A 59 26.83 0.70 15.93
CA GLU A 59 27.17 2.13 16.01
C GLU A 59 25.88 2.95 16.08
N GLU A 60 25.85 3.92 17.02
CA GLU A 60 24.76 4.87 17.27
C GLU A 60 24.52 5.79 16.05
N PRO A 61 23.28 6.26 15.83
CA PRO A 61 22.98 7.21 14.77
C PRO A 61 23.43 8.63 15.16
N GLU A 62 24.40 9.18 14.44
CA GLU A 62 24.64 10.62 14.38
C GLU A 62 23.51 11.32 13.61
N PHE A 63 22.86 12.27 14.25
CA PHE A 63 21.91 13.18 13.61
C PHE A 63 22.67 14.26 12.83
N VAL A 64 22.53 14.27 11.51
CA VAL A 64 23.02 15.37 10.65
C VAL A 64 21.88 16.34 10.37
N THR A 65 21.97 17.54 10.95
CA THR A 65 21.26 18.74 10.52
C THR A 65 21.82 19.18 9.18
N VAL A 66 21.03 19.09 8.10
CA VAL A 66 21.42 19.58 6.78
C VAL A 66 20.97 21.03 6.61
N GLN A 67 21.91 21.95 6.78
CA GLN A 67 21.81 23.33 6.33
C GLN A 67 23.18 23.74 5.81
N ASP A 68 23.43 23.55 4.51
CA ASP A 68 24.30 24.41 3.70
C ASP A 68 24.33 23.97 2.24
N SER A 69 24.44 24.99 1.37
CA SER A 69 24.68 24.88 -0.07
C SER A 69 25.98 24.13 -0.36
N MET A 70 25.96 23.16 -1.29
CA MET A 70 27.18 22.43 -1.66
C MET A 70 27.40 22.36 -3.17
N SER A 71 28.65 22.69 -3.52
CA SER A 71 29.38 22.59 -4.79
C SER A 71 29.39 21.17 -5.41
N ASP A 72 29.85 21.07 -6.67
CA ASP A 72 30.26 19.94 -7.55
C ASP A 72 30.86 18.64 -6.92
N LYS A 73 30.45 18.22 -5.72
CA LYS A 73 30.77 16.92 -5.15
C LYS A 73 29.80 15.89 -5.70
N GLU A 74 30.37 14.81 -6.21
CA GLU A 74 29.66 13.59 -6.60
C GLU A 74 28.69 13.16 -5.48
N LEU A 75 27.41 12.99 -5.83
CA LEU A 75 26.36 12.61 -4.87
C LEU A 75 26.64 11.23 -4.28
N SER A 76 26.41 11.06 -2.98
CA SER A 76 26.49 9.73 -2.34
C SER A 76 25.35 8.83 -2.81
N TYR A 77 25.50 7.50 -2.63
CA TYR A 77 24.43 6.56 -2.93
C TYR A 77 23.18 6.90 -2.10
N LEU A 78 23.38 7.25 -0.82
CA LEU A 78 22.29 7.64 0.07
C LEU A 78 21.57 8.93 -0.38
N ASP A 79 22.29 9.91 -0.92
CA ASP A 79 21.68 11.13 -1.46
C ASP A 79 20.77 10.81 -2.65
N ILE A 80 21.27 10.00 -3.60
CA ILE A 80 20.52 9.60 -4.79
C ILE A 80 19.28 8.78 -4.38
N TYR A 81 19.44 7.88 -3.41
CA TYR A 81 18.35 7.10 -2.85
C TYR A 81 17.26 8.02 -2.24
N ARG A 82 17.64 8.96 -1.38
CA ARG A 82 16.70 9.91 -0.76
C ARG A 82 16.03 10.82 -1.78
N MET A 83 16.75 11.26 -2.81
CA MET A 83 16.17 11.99 -3.93
C MET A 83 15.13 11.14 -4.68
N THR A 84 15.40 9.85 -4.88
CA THR A 84 14.46 8.90 -5.51
C THR A 84 13.18 8.76 -4.68
N ARG A 85 13.33 8.65 -3.35
CA ARG A 85 12.22 8.57 -2.38
C ARG A 85 11.37 9.83 -2.40
N LEU A 86 12.00 11.00 -2.37
CA LEU A 86 11.32 12.29 -2.41
C LEU A 86 10.63 12.52 -3.77
N TRP A 87 11.26 12.14 -4.87
CA TRP A 87 10.67 12.25 -6.22
C TRP A 87 9.33 11.52 -6.32
N ALA A 88 9.22 10.33 -5.71
CA ALA A 88 7.98 9.57 -5.68
C ALA A 88 6.83 10.29 -4.96
N GLN A 89 7.14 11.17 -4.00
CA GLN A 89 6.16 11.98 -3.27
C GLN A 89 5.76 13.24 -4.05
N CYS A 90 6.67 13.76 -4.89
CA CYS A 90 6.52 15.05 -5.56
C CYS A 90 5.70 15.02 -6.87
N HIS A 91 5.19 13.87 -7.30
CA HIS A 91 4.57 13.71 -8.62
C HIS A 91 3.48 14.75 -8.92
N GLN A 92 2.52 14.93 -8.00
CA GLN A 92 1.39 15.84 -8.23
C GLN A 92 1.83 17.31 -8.24
N VAL A 93 2.71 17.70 -7.30
CA VAL A 93 3.26 19.06 -7.23
C VAL A 93 4.03 19.39 -8.51
N ILE A 94 4.92 18.49 -8.95
CA ILE A 94 5.74 18.71 -10.15
C ILE A 94 4.86 18.79 -11.39
N TYR A 95 3.86 17.91 -11.50
CA TYR A 95 2.89 17.95 -12.59
C TYR A 95 2.14 19.29 -12.63
N ASP A 96 1.59 19.73 -11.49
CA ASP A 96 0.84 20.98 -11.42
C ASP A 96 1.75 22.19 -11.69
N TYR A 97 2.96 22.22 -11.13
CA TYR A 97 3.97 23.27 -11.37
C TYR A 97 4.35 23.40 -12.85
N GLN A 98 4.52 22.28 -13.56
CA GLN A 98 4.89 22.29 -14.98
C GLN A 98 3.74 22.67 -15.92
N ASN A 99 2.49 22.43 -15.52
CA ASN A 99 1.32 22.58 -16.40
C ASN A 99 0.43 23.79 -16.05
N GLN A 100 0.64 24.44 -14.90
CA GLN A 100 -0.18 25.57 -14.44
C GLN A 100 0.67 26.85 -14.35
N PRO A 101 0.37 27.88 -15.16
CA PRO A 101 0.97 29.21 -14.99
C PRO A 101 0.65 29.75 -13.59
N ASN A 102 1.67 30.22 -12.86
CA ASN A 102 1.54 30.73 -11.49
C ASN A 102 0.98 29.69 -10.50
N TYR A 103 1.50 28.46 -10.53
CA TYR A 103 1.14 27.41 -9.57
C TYR A 103 1.19 27.92 -8.11
N ASP A 104 0.03 27.88 -7.45
CA ASP A 104 -0.13 28.18 -6.03
C ASP A 104 -0.55 26.89 -5.29
N PRO A 105 0.33 26.31 -4.46
CA PRO A 105 0.06 25.06 -3.76
C PRO A 105 -1.05 25.20 -2.71
N VAL A 106 -1.24 26.39 -2.13
CA VAL A 106 -2.30 26.64 -1.13
C VAL A 106 -3.66 26.76 -1.82
N ALA A 107 -3.72 27.47 -2.95
CA ALA A 107 -4.94 27.53 -3.76
C ALA A 107 -5.35 26.13 -4.26
N ARG A 108 -4.37 25.30 -4.67
CA ARG A 108 -4.60 23.91 -5.05
C ARG A 108 -5.17 23.07 -3.91
N LEU A 109 -4.62 23.20 -2.70
CA LEU A 109 -5.14 22.51 -1.51
C LEU A 109 -6.57 22.96 -1.18
N ASN A 110 -6.84 24.27 -1.19
CA ASN A 110 -8.20 24.81 -0.97
C ASN A 110 -9.21 24.25 -1.97
N LEU A 111 -8.82 24.11 -3.24
CA LEU A 111 -9.67 23.51 -4.26
C LEU A 111 -9.98 22.04 -3.92
N THR A 112 -8.97 21.26 -3.53
CA THR A 112 -9.15 19.86 -3.11
C THR A 112 -10.09 19.74 -1.90
N LEU A 113 -9.89 20.57 -0.87
CA LEU A 113 -10.72 20.60 0.33
C LEU A 113 -12.19 20.94 -0.01
N SER A 114 -12.38 21.94 -0.87
CA SER A 114 -13.72 22.36 -1.32
C SER A 114 -14.42 21.27 -2.15
N GLN A 115 -13.68 20.51 -2.95
CA GLN A 115 -14.22 19.39 -3.73
C GLN A 115 -14.63 18.20 -2.85
N GLN A 116 -13.92 17.97 -1.74
CA GLN A 116 -14.22 16.88 -0.78
C GLN A 116 -15.41 17.20 0.11
N HIS A 117 -15.57 18.47 0.49
CA HIS A 117 -16.62 18.93 1.36
C HIS A 117 -17.45 20.03 0.67
N PRO A 118 -18.20 19.73 -0.40
CA PRO A 118 -18.90 20.75 -1.19
C PRO A 118 -19.94 21.54 -0.37
N GLU A 119 -20.41 20.98 0.74
CA GLU A 119 -21.37 21.63 1.64
C GLU A 119 -20.71 22.53 2.71
N GLN A 120 -19.39 22.45 2.85
CA GLN A 120 -18.64 23.23 3.83
C GLN A 120 -17.58 24.06 3.10
N PHE A 121 -17.56 25.37 3.33
CA PHE A 121 -16.47 26.19 2.83
C PHE A 121 -15.21 25.95 3.67
N VAL A 122 -14.48 24.88 3.34
CA VAL A 122 -13.26 24.47 4.04
C VAL A 122 -12.07 25.09 3.34
N GLN A 123 -11.35 25.95 4.06
CA GLN A 123 -10.04 26.45 3.65
C GLN A 123 -8.94 25.77 4.46
N ALA A 124 -7.75 25.69 3.86
CA ALA A 124 -6.55 25.25 4.53
C ALA A 124 -6.27 26.15 5.75
N THR A 125 -5.98 25.50 6.87
CA THR A 125 -5.51 26.19 8.08
C THR A 125 -4.09 26.75 7.87
N ALA A 126 -3.66 27.71 8.69
CA ALA A 126 -2.30 28.26 8.59
C ALA A 126 -1.19 27.19 8.67
N PRO A 127 -1.25 26.18 9.55
CA PRO A 127 -0.32 25.05 9.53
C PRO A 127 -0.34 24.28 8.20
N GLN A 128 -1.51 23.97 7.65
CA GLN A 128 -1.63 23.29 6.36
C GLN A 128 -1.04 24.10 5.22
N SER A 129 -1.37 25.40 5.14
CA SER A 129 -0.82 26.31 4.12
C SER A 129 0.70 26.39 4.17
N LYS A 130 1.27 26.47 5.38
CA LYS A 130 2.73 26.46 5.57
C LYS A 130 3.34 25.12 5.13
N ALA A 131 2.75 24.00 5.56
CA ALA A 131 3.28 22.66 5.27
C ALA A 131 3.23 22.33 3.77
N ILE A 132 2.13 22.63 3.08
CA ILE A 132 2.02 22.40 1.63
C ILE A 132 2.97 23.31 0.85
N GLN A 133 3.15 24.57 1.26
CA GLN A 133 4.10 25.48 0.62
C GLN A 133 5.53 24.97 0.77
N GLN A 134 5.92 24.51 1.96
CA GLN A 134 7.24 23.93 2.21
C GLN A 134 7.47 22.67 1.38
N HIS A 135 6.47 21.77 1.31
CA HIS A 135 6.56 20.59 0.48
C HIS A 135 6.68 20.93 -1.02
N ALA A 136 5.89 21.90 -1.49
CA ALA A 136 5.95 22.36 -2.86
C ALA A 136 7.33 22.90 -3.23
N ASN A 137 7.92 23.73 -2.36
CA ASN A 137 9.27 24.26 -2.54
C ASN A 137 10.31 23.12 -2.60
N GLN A 138 10.24 22.14 -1.68
CA GLN A 138 11.14 20.97 -1.70
C GLN A 138 11.06 20.18 -3.01
N CYS A 139 9.86 20.02 -3.57
CA CYS A 139 9.65 19.31 -4.82
C CYS A 139 10.14 20.09 -6.04
N ILE A 140 9.94 21.40 -6.07
CA ILE A 140 10.43 22.28 -7.13
C ILE A 140 11.95 22.36 -7.10
N ASP A 141 12.55 22.48 -5.92
CA ASP A 141 14.01 22.46 -5.73
C ASP A 141 14.60 21.12 -6.19
N LEU A 142 13.94 20.00 -5.87
CA LEU A 142 14.34 18.67 -6.35
C LEU A 142 14.28 18.59 -7.88
N LEU A 143 13.21 19.09 -8.51
CA LEU A 143 13.08 19.12 -9.96
C LEU A 143 14.25 19.88 -10.59
N HIS A 144 14.51 21.12 -10.15
CA HIS A 144 15.61 21.93 -10.69
C HIS A 144 16.97 21.28 -10.46
N ARG A 145 17.17 20.63 -9.31
CA ARG A 145 18.39 19.88 -9.03
C ARG A 145 18.54 18.68 -9.97
N LEU A 146 17.49 17.95 -10.26
CA LEU A 146 17.55 16.82 -11.20
C LEU A 146 17.79 17.27 -12.64
N GLU A 147 17.28 18.44 -13.02
CA GLU A 147 17.52 19.05 -14.33
C GLU A 147 18.95 19.57 -14.51
N SER A 148 19.60 20.01 -13.42
CA SER A 148 21.00 20.45 -13.46
C SER A 148 22.00 19.29 -13.38
N LEU A 149 21.57 18.11 -12.94
CA LEU A 149 22.40 16.91 -12.92
C LEU A 149 22.52 16.31 -14.33
N ASN A 150 23.74 15.89 -14.69
CA ASN A 150 23.98 15.15 -15.91
C ASN A 150 23.60 13.67 -15.72
N LEU A 151 22.30 13.40 -15.61
CA LEU A 151 21.78 12.06 -15.38
C LEU A 151 22.02 11.16 -16.60
N PRO A 152 22.35 9.87 -16.39
CA PRO A 152 22.58 8.94 -17.49
C PRO A 152 21.36 8.83 -18.39
N HIS A 153 21.59 8.66 -19.69
CA HIS A 153 20.53 8.28 -20.61
C HIS A 153 20.06 6.86 -20.24
N SER A 154 18.75 6.69 -20.10
CA SER A 154 18.17 5.37 -19.84
C SER A 154 17.55 4.86 -21.13
N ASN A 155 17.85 3.62 -21.53
CA ASN A 155 17.27 3.02 -22.74
C ASN A 155 15.72 2.94 -22.70
N ILE A 156 15.12 3.18 -21.52
CA ILE A 156 13.67 3.27 -21.32
C ILE A 156 13.09 4.60 -21.87
N THR A 157 13.93 5.63 -22.08
CA THR A 157 13.50 6.99 -22.46
C THR A 157 13.15 7.17 -23.93
N GLU A 158 13.36 6.16 -24.77
CA GLU A 158 13.04 6.22 -26.22
C GLU A 158 11.63 5.75 -26.58
N LYS A 159 10.82 5.29 -25.60
CA LYS A 159 9.39 5.06 -25.86
C LYS A 159 8.69 6.40 -26.12
N GLN A 160 8.31 6.65 -27.37
CA GLN A 160 7.51 7.80 -27.77
C GLN A 160 6.30 7.98 -26.82
N GLY A 161 6.13 9.19 -26.28
CA GLY A 161 4.99 9.55 -25.43
C GLY A 161 5.22 9.51 -23.91
N MET A 162 6.44 9.24 -23.42
CA MET A 162 6.73 9.35 -21.98
C MET A 162 6.83 10.83 -21.56
N ASP A 163 6.04 11.22 -20.56
CA ASP A 163 6.13 12.57 -19.99
C ASP A 163 7.49 12.81 -19.29
N LYS A 164 7.83 14.08 -19.11
CA LYS A 164 9.10 14.52 -18.51
C LYS A 164 9.32 13.95 -17.11
N HIS A 165 8.26 13.81 -16.32
CA HIS A 165 8.35 13.29 -14.96
C HIS A 165 8.78 11.82 -14.95
N ASN A 166 8.13 10.99 -15.77
CA ASN A 166 8.44 9.57 -15.92
C ASN A 166 9.85 9.34 -16.49
N ARG A 167 10.29 10.20 -17.42
CA ARG A 167 11.67 10.18 -17.92
C ARG A 167 12.70 10.43 -16.82
N LEU A 168 12.55 11.52 -16.06
CA LEU A 168 13.48 11.85 -14.96
C LEU A 168 13.48 10.76 -13.88
N LYS A 169 12.32 10.17 -13.56
CA LYS A 169 12.22 9.02 -12.67
C LYS A 169 13.07 7.84 -13.16
N ALA A 170 12.97 7.48 -14.44
CA ALA A 170 13.73 6.38 -15.01
C ALA A 170 15.24 6.65 -15.00
N GLN A 171 15.66 7.90 -15.29
CA GLN A 171 17.07 8.31 -15.24
C GLN A 171 17.62 8.29 -13.82
N LEU A 172 16.85 8.78 -12.84
CA LEU A 172 17.24 8.78 -11.43
C LEU A 172 17.39 7.35 -10.88
N ASN A 173 16.48 6.44 -11.24
CA ASN A 173 16.61 5.02 -10.89
C ASN A 173 17.85 4.38 -11.53
N ALA A 174 18.13 4.67 -12.80
CA ALA A 174 19.34 4.19 -13.46
C ALA A 174 20.62 4.73 -12.79
N TYR A 175 20.60 6.00 -12.37
CA TYR A 175 21.69 6.62 -11.64
C TYR A 175 21.92 5.96 -10.27
N LEU A 176 20.84 5.65 -9.54
CA LEU A 176 20.92 4.91 -8.27
C LEU A 176 21.54 3.52 -8.45
N LEU A 177 21.15 2.78 -9.49
CA LEU A 177 21.67 1.44 -9.77
C LEU A 177 23.15 1.45 -10.20
N ALA A 178 23.59 2.53 -10.85
CA ALA A 178 24.98 2.71 -11.27
C ALA A 178 25.89 3.26 -10.15
N ALA A 179 25.32 3.91 -9.12
CA ALA A 179 26.07 4.49 -8.02
C ALA A 179 26.73 3.41 -7.15
N THR A 180 27.94 3.68 -6.67
CA THR A 180 28.69 2.73 -5.81
C THR A 180 28.37 3.00 -4.33
N PRO A 181 27.74 2.05 -3.61
CA PRO A 181 27.49 2.19 -2.18
C PRO A 181 28.80 2.08 -1.37
N LYS A 182 29.07 3.04 -0.49
CA LYS A 182 30.33 3.12 0.27
C LYS A 182 30.14 2.66 1.71
N SER A 183 29.12 3.17 2.40
CA SER A 183 28.83 2.83 3.80
C SER A 183 28.09 1.48 3.94
N ASN A 184 28.06 0.93 5.16
CA ASN A 184 27.29 -0.30 5.43
C ASN A 184 25.80 -0.12 5.20
N LYS A 185 25.24 1.03 5.58
CA LYS A 185 23.84 1.41 5.31
C LYS A 185 23.56 1.45 3.81
N GLU A 186 24.41 2.13 3.03
CA GLU A 186 24.25 2.21 1.57
C GLU A 186 24.34 0.83 0.93
N LYS A 187 25.26 -0.04 1.37
CA LYS A 187 25.37 -1.41 0.86
C LYS A 187 24.13 -2.24 1.17
N ALA A 188 23.55 -2.08 2.36
CA ALA A 188 22.33 -2.76 2.74
C ALA A 188 21.13 -2.28 1.88
N ILE A 189 20.97 -0.97 1.71
CA ILE A 189 19.92 -0.40 0.83
C ILE A 189 20.12 -0.91 -0.61
N ALA A 190 21.34 -0.82 -1.14
CA ALA A 190 21.65 -1.29 -2.49
C ALA A 190 21.36 -2.78 -2.68
N SER A 191 21.63 -3.60 -1.67
CA SER A 191 21.32 -5.03 -1.72
C SER A 191 19.82 -5.28 -1.89
N VAL A 192 18.98 -4.59 -1.12
CA VAL A 192 17.52 -4.68 -1.26
C VAL A 192 17.06 -4.15 -2.62
N VAL A 193 17.50 -2.95 -3.00
CA VAL A 193 17.13 -2.29 -4.26
C VAL A 193 17.46 -3.16 -5.47
N ASN A 194 18.64 -3.78 -5.50
CA ASN A 194 19.08 -4.67 -6.57
C ASN A 194 18.34 -6.01 -6.57
N LEU A 195 17.85 -6.48 -5.41
CA LEU A 195 17.12 -7.73 -5.30
C LEU A 195 15.67 -7.60 -5.80
N LYS A 196 15.07 -6.41 -5.77
CA LYS A 196 13.65 -6.23 -6.14
C LYS A 196 13.31 -6.68 -7.56
N PRO A 197 14.07 -6.31 -8.62
CA PRO A 197 13.75 -6.73 -9.98
C PRO A 197 13.83 -8.26 -10.12
N GLU A 198 14.81 -8.89 -9.48
CA GLU A 198 14.91 -10.36 -9.46
C GLU A 198 13.71 -10.98 -8.73
N TRP A 199 13.36 -10.46 -7.55
CA TRP A 199 12.20 -10.93 -6.80
C TRP A 199 10.91 -10.82 -7.61
N GLN A 200 10.68 -9.67 -8.27
CA GLN A 200 9.52 -9.45 -9.14
C GLN A 200 9.51 -10.42 -10.32
N GLN A 201 10.67 -10.64 -10.95
CA GLN A 201 10.78 -11.56 -12.08
C GLN A 201 10.52 -13.01 -11.64
N ARG A 202 11.08 -13.48 -10.53
CA ARG A 202 10.86 -14.84 -10.03
C ARG A 202 9.41 -15.06 -9.62
N PHE A 203 8.80 -14.07 -8.98
CA PHE A 203 7.38 -14.12 -8.68
C PHE A 203 6.55 -14.21 -9.96
N GLN A 204 6.86 -13.41 -10.98
CA GLN A 204 6.18 -13.49 -12.27
C GLN A 204 6.36 -14.87 -12.94
N ASN A 205 7.55 -15.46 -12.87
CA ASN A 205 7.82 -16.81 -13.39
C ASN A 205 6.92 -17.86 -12.72
N VAL A 206 6.72 -17.76 -11.40
CA VAL A 206 5.81 -18.65 -10.66
C VAL A 206 4.37 -18.50 -11.15
N LEU A 207 3.91 -17.27 -11.37
CA LEU A 207 2.57 -17.04 -11.91
C LEU A 207 2.42 -17.62 -13.31
N ASP A 208 3.42 -17.42 -14.16
CA ASP A 208 3.37 -17.89 -15.54
C ASP A 208 3.46 -19.41 -15.62
N ALA A 209 4.29 -20.04 -14.78
CA ALA A 209 4.32 -21.50 -14.64
C ALA A 209 3.01 -22.06 -14.07
N SER A 210 2.38 -21.35 -13.12
CA SER A 210 1.10 -21.76 -12.52
C SER A 210 -0.09 -21.58 -13.46
N LYS A 211 -0.02 -20.66 -14.43
CA LYS A 211 -1.02 -20.55 -15.49
C LYS A 211 -1.00 -21.76 -16.43
N GLY A 212 0.15 -22.42 -16.57
CA GLY A 212 0.33 -23.55 -17.47
C GLY A 212 0.51 -23.17 -18.94
N ASP A 213 0.89 -24.17 -19.74
CA ASP A 213 1.18 -24.00 -21.16
C ASP A 213 -0.09 -24.12 -22.02
N GLU A 214 -0.15 -23.33 -23.08
CA GLU A 214 -1.23 -23.30 -24.08
C GLU A 214 -0.94 -24.19 -25.30
N THR A 215 0.30 -24.69 -25.45
CA THR A 215 0.75 -25.39 -26.67
C THR A 215 -0.09 -26.60 -27.06
N LYS A 216 -0.61 -27.39 -26.10
CA LYS A 216 -1.39 -28.60 -26.41
C LYS A 216 -2.81 -28.31 -26.91
N ASN A 217 -3.40 -27.18 -26.52
CA ASN A 217 -4.77 -26.79 -26.88
C ASN A 217 -4.80 -25.44 -27.64
N ALA A 218 -3.71 -25.11 -28.34
CA ALA A 218 -3.49 -23.78 -28.91
C ALA A 218 -4.65 -23.30 -29.81
N GLN A 219 -5.25 -24.22 -30.57
CA GLN A 219 -6.36 -23.89 -31.47
C GLN A 219 -7.68 -23.63 -30.72
N GLU A 220 -8.02 -24.43 -29.71
CA GLU A 220 -9.20 -24.19 -28.86
C GLU A 220 -9.04 -22.91 -28.04
N ILE A 221 -7.84 -22.66 -27.52
CA ILE A 221 -7.50 -21.42 -26.80
C ILE A 221 -7.63 -20.20 -27.72
N ALA A 222 -7.18 -20.30 -28.98
CA ALA A 222 -7.34 -19.22 -29.95
C ALA A 222 -8.83 -18.89 -30.20
N VAL A 223 -9.68 -19.91 -30.38
CA VAL A 223 -11.12 -19.73 -30.56
C VAL A 223 -11.75 -19.05 -29.33
N ILE A 224 -11.39 -19.49 -28.11
CA ILE A 224 -11.90 -18.86 -26.89
C ILE A 224 -11.43 -17.41 -26.77
N ARG A 225 -10.19 -17.09 -27.17
CA ARG A 225 -9.68 -15.72 -27.20
C ARG A 225 -10.44 -14.82 -28.17
N GLU A 226 -10.77 -15.34 -29.36
CA GLU A 226 -11.60 -14.63 -30.33
C GLU A 226 -13.00 -14.35 -29.77
N GLN A 227 -13.62 -15.34 -29.10
CA GLN A 227 -14.91 -15.16 -28.43
C GLN A 227 -14.85 -14.13 -27.31
N LEU A 228 -13.81 -14.16 -26.48
CA LEU A 228 -13.57 -13.14 -25.44
C LEU A 228 -13.40 -11.74 -26.04
N GLN A 229 -12.70 -11.62 -27.16
CA GLN A 229 -12.55 -10.35 -27.87
C GLN A 229 -13.89 -9.86 -28.44
N ALA A 230 -14.67 -10.75 -29.05
CA ALA A 230 -16.01 -10.43 -29.55
C ALA A 230 -16.93 -9.93 -28.44
N LEU A 231 -16.93 -10.57 -27.26
CA LEU A 231 -17.69 -10.12 -26.09
C LEU A 231 -17.27 -8.74 -25.60
N ARG A 232 -15.96 -8.42 -25.61
CA ARG A 232 -15.45 -7.10 -25.21
C ARG A 232 -15.87 -6.00 -26.19
N ILE A 233 -15.79 -6.28 -27.49
CA ILE A 233 -16.27 -5.38 -28.54
C ILE A 233 -17.77 -5.15 -28.35
N ARG A 234 -18.56 -6.23 -28.22
CA ARG A 234 -20.00 -6.15 -28.02
C ARG A 234 -20.38 -5.35 -26.78
N ARG A 235 -19.65 -5.52 -25.68
CA ARG A 235 -19.85 -4.75 -24.45
C ARG A 235 -19.60 -3.26 -24.63
N SER A 236 -18.58 -2.90 -25.42
CA SER A 236 -18.31 -1.50 -25.77
C SER A 236 -19.46 -0.90 -26.58
N GLU A 237 -20.01 -1.65 -27.54
CA GLU A 237 -21.18 -1.24 -28.32
C GLU A 237 -22.42 -1.06 -27.45
N ILE A 238 -22.73 -2.03 -26.58
CA ILE A 238 -23.88 -1.94 -25.66
C ILE A 238 -23.76 -0.70 -24.76
N ASN A 239 -22.56 -0.40 -24.24
CA ASN A 239 -22.34 0.81 -23.44
C ASN A 239 -22.61 2.10 -24.21
N GLN A 240 -22.24 2.18 -25.49
CA GLN A 240 -22.57 3.33 -26.33
C GLN A 240 -24.08 3.42 -26.59
N LEU A 241 -24.74 2.28 -26.86
CA LEU A 241 -26.18 2.22 -27.10
C LEU A 241 -26.99 2.64 -25.87
N ILE A 242 -26.59 2.19 -24.66
CA ILE A 242 -27.23 2.58 -23.39
C ILE A 242 -27.26 4.10 -23.21
N GLN A 243 -26.24 4.83 -23.66
CA GLN A 243 -26.20 6.30 -23.56
C GLN A 243 -27.19 7.00 -24.51
N SER A 244 -27.68 6.31 -25.53
CA SER A 244 -28.49 6.86 -26.62
C SER A 244 -29.93 6.34 -26.67
N THR A 245 -30.31 5.38 -25.81
CA THR A 245 -31.63 4.73 -25.80
C THR A 245 -32.40 5.02 -24.52
N GLU A 246 -33.69 5.38 -24.65
CA GLU A 246 -34.60 5.64 -23.51
C GLU A 246 -34.97 4.37 -22.73
N ASP A 247 -35.36 3.27 -23.41
CA ASP A 247 -35.54 1.97 -22.75
C ASP A 247 -34.26 1.13 -22.83
N GLN A 248 -33.58 1.04 -21.68
CA GLN A 248 -32.27 0.37 -21.56
C GLN A 248 -32.40 -1.05 -21.00
N THR A 249 -33.61 -1.54 -20.75
CA THR A 249 -33.82 -2.78 -19.97
C THR A 249 -33.19 -3.98 -20.66
N ALA A 250 -33.43 -4.14 -21.97
CA ALA A 250 -32.84 -5.22 -22.76
C ALA A 250 -31.31 -5.09 -22.87
N LEU A 251 -30.81 -3.88 -23.09
CA LEU A 251 -29.37 -3.60 -23.21
C LEU A 251 -28.61 -3.89 -21.91
N LYS A 252 -29.17 -3.50 -20.75
CA LYS A 252 -28.58 -3.81 -19.43
C LYS A 252 -28.56 -5.32 -19.15
N LYS A 253 -29.60 -6.04 -19.59
CA LYS A 253 -29.65 -7.51 -19.48
C LYS A 253 -28.58 -8.17 -20.35
N GLU A 254 -28.47 -7.76 -21.61
CA GLU A 254 -27.43 -8.24 -22.53
C GLU A 254 -26.03 -7.92 -22.00
N TYR A 255 -25.83 -6.69 -21.49
CA TYR A 255 -24.58 -6.28 -20.86
C TYR A 255 -24.15 -7.23 -19.74
N ALA A 256 -25.07 -7.55 -18.82
CA ALA A 256 -24.83 -8.50 -17.74
C ALA A 256 -24.53 -9.92 -18.27
N GLN A 257 -25.21 -10.35 -19.32
CA GLN A 257 -24.99 -11.65 -19.95
C GLN A 257 -23.58 -11.76 -20.55
N THR A 258 -23.06 -10.70 -21.18
CA THR A 258 -21.67 -10.72 -21.69
C THR A 258 -20.61 -10.90 -20.58
N PHE A 259 -20.91 -10.52 -19.32
CA PHE A 259 -20.02 -10.79 -18.19
C PHE A 259 -20.09 -12.25 -17.75
N ALA A 260 -21.28 -12.84 -17.72
CA ALA A 260 -21.46 -14.25 -17.39
C ALA A 260 -20.75 -15.15 -18.42
N GLU A 261 -20.93 -14.86 -19.71
CA GLU A 261 -20.26 -15.59 -20.80
C GLU A 261 -18.74 -15.41 -20.76
N GLU A 262 -18.24 -14.20 -20.47
CA GLU A 262 -16.81 -13.96 -20.27
C GLU A 262 -16.24 -14.77 -19.08
N ALA A 263 -17.01 -14.93 -17.99
CA ALA A 263 -16.59 -15.71 -16.84
C ALA A 263 -16.44 -17.20 -17.20
N VAL A 264 -17.43 -17.77 -17.88
CA VAL A 264 -17.39 -19.17 -18.35
C VAL A 264 -16.22 -19.40 -19.30
N LEU A 265 -16.02 -18.51 -20.29
CA LEU A 265 -14.91 -18.64 -21.24
C LEU A 265 -13.55 -18.54 -20.57
N LYS A 266 -13.39 -17.71 -19.54
CA LYS A 266 -12.15 -17.63 -18.76
C LYS A 266 -11.91 -18.89 -17.94
N GLU A 267 -12.95 -19.47 -17.36
CA GLU A 267 -12.86 -20.73 -16.63
C GLU A 267 -12.47 -21.88 -17.56
N THR A 268 -13.11 -21.98 -18.74
CA THR A 268 -12.73 -22.97 -19.77
C THR A 268 -11.30 -22.76 -20.25
N LEU A 269 -10.88 -21.51 -20.47
CA LEU A 269 -9.50 -21.22 -20.87
C LEU A 269 -8.50 -21.62 -19.80
N SER A 270 -8.85 -21.52 -18.51
CA SER A 270 -8.02 -21.99 -17.40
C SER A 270 -7.93 -23.51 -17.37
N SER A 271 -9.04 -24.23 -17.57
CA SER A 271 -9.06 -25.70 -17.55
C SER A 271 -8.35 -26.35 -18.73
N LEU A 272 -8.25 -25.65 -19.87
CA LEU A 272 -7.51 -26.10 -21.04
C LEU A 272 -6.00 -25.94 -20.92
N ARG A 273 -5.51 -25.21 -19.91
CA ARG A 273 -4.07 -25.06 -19.69
C ARG A 273 -3.56 -26.20 -18.84
N LEU A 274 -2.44 -26.77 -19.26
CA LEU A 274 -1.77 -27.83 -18.52
C LEU A 274 -0.61 -27.22 -17.76
N VAL A 275 -0.70 -27.27 -16.44
CA VAL A 275 0.39 -26.89 -15.54
C VAL A 275 1.41 -28.02 -15.52
N ASP A 276 2.63 -27.74 -15.94
CA ASP A 276 3.75 -28.66 -15.77
C ASP A 276 4.23 -28.61 -14.30
N PRO A 277 4.06 -29.70 -13.53
CA PRO A 277 4.45 -29.73 -12.13
C PRO A 277 5.95 -29.49 -11.91
N GLU A 278 6.81 -29.95 -12.83
CA GLU A 278 8.26 -29.82 -12.69
C GLU A 278 8.69 -28.36 -12.90
N THR A 279 8.25 -27.75 -14.00
CA THR A 279 8.50 -26.32 -14.28
C THR A 279 7.94 -25.43 -13.17
N ARG A 280 6.74 -25.72 -12.67
CA ARG A 280 6.14 -24.97 -11.56
C ARG A 280 6.96 -25.11 -10.27
N THR A 281 7.37 -26.32 -9.92
CA THR A 281 8.16 -26.58 -8.71
C THR A 281 9.51 -25.85 -8.78
N ALA A 282 10.19 -25.92 -9.93
CA ALA A 282 11.45 -25.19 -10.13
C ALA A 282 11.27 -23.68 -9.98
N ALA A 283 10.21 -23.10 -10.56
CA ALA A 283 9.91 -21.67 -10.41
C ALA A 283 9.65 -21.28 -8.94
N ILE A 284 8.95 -22.12 -8.18
CA ILE A 284 8.67 -21.92 -6.75
C ILE A 284 9.97 -21.96 -5.94
N ASP A 285 10.85 -22.93 -6.19
CA ASP A 285 12.12 -23.06 -5.48
C ASP A 285 13.04 -21.86 -5.72
N GLU A 286 13.13 -21.38 -6.97
CA GLU A 286 13.88 -20.17 -7.31
C GLU A 286 13.28 -18.92 -6.66
N PHE A 287 11.95 -18.78 -6.66
CA PHE A 287 11.27 -17.69 -5.98
C PHE A 287 11.53 -17.72 -4.47
N ASN A 288 11.42 -18.89 -3.84
CA ASN A 288 11.63 -19.05 -2.40
C ASN A 288 13.04 -18.62 -1.97
N LEU A 289 14.07 -18.89 -2.80
CA LEU A 289 15.42 -18.44 -2.51
C LEU A 289 15.51 -16.91 -2.39
N VAL A 290 14.99 -16.19 -3.39
CA VAL A 290 15.01 -14.73 -3.45
C VAL A 290 14.05 -14.12 -2.43
N ASN A 291 12.91 -14.75 -2.21
CA ASN A 291 11.93 -14.36 -1.21
C ASN A 291 12.51 -14.41 0.21
N ASN A 292 13.19 -15.51 0.56
CA ASN A 292 13.83 -15.65 1.86
C ASN A 292 14.93 -14.60 2.08
N GLN A 293 15.69 -14.26 1.03
CA GLN A 293 16.66 -13.16 1.10
C GLN A 293 15.98 -11.82 1.36
N MET A 294 14.87 -11.54 0.69
CA MET A 294 14.08 -10.33 0.90
C MET A 294 13.50 -10.26 2.32
N PHE A 295 12.92 -11.36 2.82
CA PHE A 295 12.41 -11.46 4.20
C PHE A 295 13.50 -11.22 5.25
N ASN A 296 14.73 -11.67 5.00
CA ASN A 296 15.83 -11.43 5.94
C ASN A 296 16.13 -9.94 6.15
N PHE A 297 15.85 -9.08 5.16
CA PHE A 297 15.99 -7.63 5.31
C PHE A 297 14.93 -6.99 6.19
N LEU A 298 13.82 -7.68 6.50
CA LEU A 298 12.88 -7.21 7.53
C LEU A 298 13.49 -7.25 8.94
N ASN A 299 14.59 -7.96 9.14
CA ASN A 299 15.35 -7.92 10.40
C ASN A 299 16.48 -6.88 10.37
N SER A 300 16.55 -6.06 9.32
CA SER A 300 17.50 -4.95 9.27
C SER A 300 17.03 -3.88 10.26
N LYS A 301 17.88 -3.55 11.24
CA LYS A 301 17.58 -2.49 12.23
C LYS A 301 17.69 -1.08 11.63
N ASP A 302 17.49 -0.96 10.33
CA ASP A 302 17.58 0.27 9.56
C ASP A 302 16.26 0.51 8.85
N ALA A 303 15.63 1.65 9.14
CA ALA A 303 14.32 1.98 8.59
C ALA A 303 14.26 1.98 7.06
N ASP A 304 15.31 2.41 6.35
CA ASP A 304 15.30 2.46 4.88
C ASP A 304 15.35 1.05 4.29
N VAL A 305 16.18 0.18 4.88
CA VAL A 305 16.33 -1.21 4.43
C VAL A 305 15.06 -2.01 4.73
N PHE A 306 14.50 -1.86 5.95
CA PHE A 306 13.22 -2.47 6.32
C PHE A 306 12.11 -2.01 5.39
N TYR A 307 12.01 -0.70 5.17
CA TYR A 307 10.99 -0.10 4.32
C TYR A 307 11.03 -0.69 2.91
N GLU A 308 12.20 -0.77 2.29
CA GLU A 308 12.31 -1.25 0.92
C GLU A 308 12.04 -2.74 0.78
N ALA A 309 12.39 -3.53 1.80
CA ALA A 309 12.08 -4.96 1.85
C ALA A 309 10.58 -5.19 2.05
N GLN A 310 10.00 -4.57 3.08
CA GLN A 310 8.56 -4.62 3.38
C GLN A 310 7.76 -4.28 2.13
N MET A 311 8.16 -3.23 1.42
CA MET A 311 7.37 -2.73 0.30
C MET A 311 7.48 -3.55 -0.96
N THR A 312 8.58 -4.27 -1.10
CA THR A 312 8.73 -5.26 -2.17
C THR A 312 7.88 -6.49 -1.88
N LEU A 313 7.92 -6.99 -0.64
CA LEU A 313 7.20 -8.17 -0.20
C LEU A 313 5.68 -7.96 -0.20
N GLU A 314 5.20 -6.79 0.21
CA GLU A 314 3.75 -6.52 0.15
C GLU A 314 3.20 -6.45 -1.28
N GLN A 315 4.06 -6.31 -2.32
CA GLN A 315 3.67 -6.09 -3.72
C GLN A 315 2.68 -4.93 -3.95
N THR A 316 2.46 -4.09 -2.94
CA THR A 316 1.57 -2.96 -3.07
C THR A 316 2.37 -1.76 -3.55
N ASN A 317 2.03 -1.21 -4.72
CA ASN A 317 2.59 0.07 -5.19
C ASN A 317 2.16 1.27 -4.31
N ARG A 318 1.60 1.04 -3.12
CA ARG A 318 1.00 2.06 -2.26
C ARG A 318 1.26 1.75 -0.80
N ILE A 319 2.39 2.27 -0.35
CA ILE A 319 2.88 2.30 1.05
C ILE A 319 2.00 3.20 1.92
N GLN A 320 1.02 3.86 1.31
CA GLN A 320 -0.08 4.52 1.99
C GLN A 320 -1.08 3.50 2.58
N TYR A 321 -0.99 2.20 2.23
CA TYR A 321 -1.98 1.17 2.56
C TYR A 321 -1.39 -0.24 2.81
N ILE A 322 -0.44 -0.42 3.72
CA ILE A 322 -0.22 -1.72 4.40
C ILE A 322 -1.47 -2.07 5.22
N GLY A 323 -2.34 -2.89 4.64
CA GLY A 323 -3.68 -3.19 5.14
C GLY A 323 -4.76 -2.45 4.34
N HIS A 324 -5.56 -3.20 3.58
CA HIS A 324 -6.62 -2.82 2.62
C HIS A 324 -6.09 -2.73 1.17
N TYR A 325 -6.46 -3.67 0.29
CA TYR A 325 -7.80 -3.72 -0.28
C TYR A 325 -8.25 -5.16 -0.64
N PRO A 326 -9.38 -5.65 -0.09
CA PRO A 326 -10.24 -6.57 -0.81
C PRO A 326 -10.99 -5.76 -1.88
N TYR A 327 -10.59 -5.89 -3.15
CA TYR A 327 -11.31 -5.36 -4.31
C TYR A 327 -11.52 -3.82 -4.37
N ARG A 328 -10.56 -3.07 -4.92
CA ARG A 328 -10.81 -2.03 -5.95
C ARG A 328 -9.51 -1.38 -6.39
N ASN A 329 -9.19 -1.58 -7.67
CA ASN A 329 -8.15 -0.88 -8.43
C ASN A 329 -6.69 -1.32 -8.21
N ILE A 330 -6.48 -2.62 -8.06
CA ILE A 330 -5.39 -3.27 -8.79
C ILE A 330 -5.63 -2.94 -10.26
N GLY A 331 -4.68 -2.24 -10.90
CA GLY A 331 -4.73 -1.96 -12.33
C GLY A 331 -5.11 -3.22 -13.11
N LYS A 332 -5.87 -3.04 -14.19
CA LYS A 332 -6.47 -4.03 -15.10
C LYS A 332 -5.54 -5.16 -15.61
N GLY A 333 -4.76 -5.86 -14.78
CA GLY A 333 -3.75 -6.81 -15.25
C GLY A 333 -3.01 -7.70 -14.25
N GLN A 334 -2.96 -7.48 -12.92
CA GLN A 334 -2.03 -8.28 -12.10
C GLN A 334 -2.68 -8.86 -10.84
N LEU A 335 -2.86 -10.19 -10.85
CA LEU A 335 -3.23 -11.06 -9.73
C LEU A 335 -4.71 -11.03 -9.29
N LYS A 336 -5.53 -11.78 -10.02
CA LYS A 336 -6.86 -12.21 -9.54
C LYS A 336 -6.85 -13.60 -8.90
N GLU A 337 -5.74 -14.33 -9.02
CA GLU A 337 -5.61 -15.68 -8.47
C GLU A 337 -4.64 -15.62 -7.29
N PRO A 338 -5.05 -16.08 -6.09
CA PRO A 338 -4.13 -16.23 -4.99
C PRO A 338 -3.08 -17.27 -5.38
N PHE A 339 -1.83 -16.85 -5.47
CA PHE A 339 -0.72 -17.78 -5.37
C PHE A 339 -0.69 -18.25 -3.91
N ILE A 340 -1.32 -19.40 -3.65
CA ILE A 340 -1.64 -19.92 -2.30
C ILE A 340 -0.36 -20.07 -1.45
N GLU A 341 0.79 -20.27 -2.09
CA GLU A 341 2.05 -20.55 -1.43
C GLU A 341 2.84 -19.30 -1.00
N TYR A 342 2.42 -18.09 -1.40
CA TYR A 342 3.03 -16.86 -0.88
C TYR A 342 2.22 -16.25 0.24
N VAL A 343 2.91 -15.89 1.32
CA VAL A 343 2.36 -15.18 2.48
C VAL A 343 3.16 -13.89 2.63
N SER A 344 2.48 -12.75 2.55
CA SER A 344 3.12 -11.44 2.75
C SER A 344 3.48 -11.22 4.23
N PRO A 345 4.39 -10.29 4.56
CA PRO A 345 4.67 -9.92 5.95
C PRO A 345 3.41 -9.50 6.73
N GLY A 346 2.51 -8.74 6.09
CA GLY A 346 1.20 -8.36 6.64
C GLY A 346 0.30 -9.56 6.90
N ASP A 347 0.28 -10.55 6.00
CA ASP A 347 -0.47 -11.80 6.21
C ASP A 347 0.10 -12.63 7.36
N VAL A 348 1.43 -12.63 7.54
CA VAL A 348 2.07 -13.28 8.71
C VAL A 348 1.58 -12.63 10.00
N VAL A 349 1.57 -11.29 10.06
CA VAL A 349 1.05 -10.57 11.23
C VAL A 349 -0.43 -10.89 11.45
N LEU A 350 -1.26 -10.86 10.39
CA LEU A 350 -2.68 -11.20 10.46
C LEU A 350 -2.89 -12.62 11.02
N GLN A 351 -2.17 -13.62 10.51
CA GLN A 351 -2.26 -15.00 10.98
C GLN A 351 -1.88 -15.13 12.46
N LEU A 352 -0.83 -14.42 12.89
CA LEU A 352 -0.38 -14.47 14.29
C LEU A 352 -1.37 -13.83 15.26
N THR A 353 -2.11 -12.81 14.81
CA THR A 353 -3.12 -12.14 15.62
C THR A 353 -4.39 -12.98 15.83
N GLY A 354 -4.67 -13.94 14.93
CA GLY A 354 -5.93 -14.68 14.92
C GLY A 354 -7.15 -13.83 14.52
N ILE A 355 -6.93 -12.62 14.03
CA ILE A 355 -8.00 -11.71 13.59
C ILE A 355 -8.66 -12.27 12.34
N THR A 356 -9.98 -12.34 12.35
CA THR A 356 -10.78 -12.79 11.19
C THR A 356 -11.33 -11.62 10.37
N ASP A 357 -11.45 -10.44 10.98
CA ASP A 357 -11.87 -9.22 10.30
C ASP A 357 -10.68 -8.53 9.61
N VAL A 358 -10.44 -8.95 8.37
CA VAL A 358 -9.38 -8.41 7.51
C VAL A 358 -9.55 -6.91 7.24
N GLN A 359 -10.79 -6.39 7.23
CA GLN A 359 -11.03 -4.97 6.96
C GLN A 359 -10.61 -4.13 8.16
N LEU A 360 -10.92 -4.59 9.37
CA LEU A 360 -10.49 -3.89 10.58
C LEU A 360 -8.98 -3.99 10.79
N PHE A 361 -8.36 -5.16 10.58
CA PHE A 361 -6.90 -5.33 10.59
C PHE A 361 -6.21 -4.33 9.66
N ALA A 362 -6.76 -4.21 8.45
CA ALA A 362 -6.25 -3.33 7.43
C ALA A 362 -6.23 -1.84 7.84
N LEU A 363 -7.21 -1.40 8.63
CA LEU A 363 -7.27 -0.02 9.11
C LEU A 363 -6.17 0.34 10.11
N VAL A 364 -5.61 -0.65 10.82
CA VAL A 364 -4.67 -0.41 11.93
C VAL A 364 -3.24 -0.84 11.63
N ILE A 365 -3.01 -1.89 10.82
CA ILE A 365 -1.66 -2.42 10.56
C ILE A 365 -0.74 -1.41 9.86
N ASN A 366 -1.30 -0.53 9.04
CA ASN A 366 -0.65 0.64 8.48
C ASN A 366 0.05 1.47 9.54
N ASN A 367 -0.71 1.81 10.57
CA ASN A 367 -0.28 2.75 11.59
C ASN A 367 0.77 2.07 12.49
N ALA A 368 0.57 0.80 12.82
CA ALA A 368 1.58 0.00 13.53
C ALA A 368 2.89 -0.10 12.74
N THR A 369 2.83 -0.32 11.43
CA THR A 369 4.03 -0.41 10.58
C THR A 369 4.78 0.91 10.49
N GLN A 370 4.06 2.04 10.40
CA GLN A 370 4.70 3.35 10.40
C GLN A 370 5.36 3.67 11.74
N LEU A 371 4.71 3.34 12.86
CA LEU A 371 5.32 3.48 14.19
C LEU A 371 6.54 2.57 14.34
N TYR A 372 6.50 1.33 13.84
CA TYR A 372 7.65 0.44 13.85
C TYR A 372 8.83 1.03 13.05
N LEU A 373 8.57 1.62 11.89
CA LEU A 373 9.60 2.34 11.14
C LEU A 373 10.18 3.53 11.92
N CYS A 374 9.38 4.24 12.73
CA CYS A 374 9.88 5.27 13.64
C CYS A 374 10.89 4.70 14.63
N GLU A 375 10.61 3.51 15.19
CA GLU A 375 11.51 2.82 16.12
C GLU A 375 12.82 2.39 15.47
N LEU A 376 12.77 2.06 14.18
CA LEU A 376 13.96 1.79 13.36
C LEU A 376 14.72 3.05 12.91
N GLY A 377 14.28 4.24 13.36
CA GLY A 377 14.94 5.52 13.09
C GLY A 377 14.44 6.27 11.86
N ALA A 378 13.27 5.93 11.31
CA ALA A 378 12.63 6.76 10.29
C ALA A 378 12.27 8.14 10.85
N ASN A 379 12.31 9.17 10.00
CA ASN A 379 11.79 10.48 10.38
C ASN A 379 10.27 10.41 10.56
N CYS A 380 9.81 10.58 11.80
CA CYS A 380 8.40 10.64 12.18
C CYS A 380 7.99 11.99 12.78
N GLY A 381 8.86 13.00 12.69
CA GLY A 381 8.54 14.33 13.16
C GLY A 381 7.52 15.07 12.28
N PRO A 382 7.24 16.35 12.59
CA PRO A 382 6.28 17.17 11.86
C PRO A 382 6.54 17.30 10.36
N ASN A 383 7.81 17.19 9.95
CA ASN A 383 8.21 17.28 8.55
C ASN A 383 8.28 15.92 7.84
N SER A 384 7.88 14.83 8.50
CA SER A 384 7.89 13.49 7.93
C SER A 384 6.89 13.35 6.78
N GLN A 385 7.13 12.38 5.89
CA GLN A 385 6.20 12.06 4.79
C GLN A 385 4.81 11.66 5.30
N TRP A 386 4.73 11.00 6.46
CA TRP A 386 3.47 10.49 7.01
C TRP A 386 2.62 11.61 7.60
N ILE A 387 3.26 12.53 8.32
CA ILE A 387 2.57 13.73 8.82
C ILE A 387 2.12 14.61 7.66
N LYS A 388 2.95 14.83 6.64
CA LYS A 388 2.56 15.55 5.42
C LYS A 388 1.33 14.91 4.76
N TYR A 389 1.34 13.58 4.66
CA TYR A 389 0.20 12.84 4.11
C TYR A 389 -1.09 13.13 4.87
N HIS A 390 -1.08 12.99 6.20
CA HIS A 390 -2.26 13.29 7.02
C HIS A 390 -2.63 14.77 7.00
N CYS A 391 -1.66 15.65 6.93
CA CYS A 391 -1.86 17.10 6.98
C CYS A 391 -2.58 17.63 5.74
N PHE A 392 -2.16 17.20 4.54
CA PHE A 392 -2.64 17.77 3.29
C PHE A 392 -2.79 16.82 2.10
N ASP A 393 -2.15 15.64 2.05
CA ASP A 393 -2.25 14.74 0.88
C ASP A 393 -3.33 13.66 1.00
N ASN A 394 -3.89 13.40 2.19
CA ASN A 394 -4.93 12.39 2.37
C ASN A 394 -6.24 12.86 1.70
N PRO A 395 -6.65 12.26 0.57
CA PRO A 395 -7.76 12.76 -0.20
C PRO A 395 -9.13 12.37 0.39
N ALA A 396 -9.15 11.57 1.46
CA ALA A 396 -10.39 11.16 2.12
C ALA A 396 -10.66 12.01 3.37
N LEU A 397 -9.63 12.30 4.18
CA LEU A 397 -9.73 13.08 5.41
C LEU A 397 -8.37 13.75 5.72
N PRO A 398 -8.08 14.93 5.15
CA PRO A 398 -6.92 15.71 5.59
C PRO A 398 -7.17 16.20 7.03
N ALA A 399 -6.27 15.85 7.93
CA ALA A 399 -6.31 16.19 9.35
C ALA A 399 -5.36 17.36 9.62
N ALA A 400 -5.89 18.57 9.59
CA ALA A 400 -5.14 19.79 9.88
C ALA A 400 -4.38 19.75 11.22
N ALA A 401 -4.92 19.02 12.21
CA ALA A 401 -4.31 18.81 13.51
C ALA A 401 -2.94 18.08 13.45
N SER A 402 -2.63 17.36 12.36
CA SER A 402 -1.35 16.67 12.21
C SER A 402 -0.18 17.59 11.86
N CYS A 403 -0.43 18.77 11.27
CA CYS A 403 0.56 19.54 10.52
C CYS A 403 1.78 20.09 11.29
N ASP A 404 1.82 19.94 12.61
CA ASP A 404 2.95 20.34 13.47
C ASP A 404 3.27 19.29 14.55
N LEU A 405 2.72 18.08 14.43
CA LEU A 405 2.90 17.00 15.40
C LEU A 405 3.82 15.93 14.86
N ASP A 406 4.51 15.21 15.74
CA ASP A 406 5.10 13.94 15.37
C ASP A 406 4.00 12.85 15.23
N LEU A 407 4.33 11.78 14.50
CA LEU A 407 3.37 10.73 14.14
C LEU A 407 2.78 10.04 15.37
N LEU A 408 3.57 9.81 16.42
CA LEU A 408 3.12 9.15 17.64
C LEU A 408 2.09 10.01 18.37
N THR A 409 2.41 11.30 18.58
CA THR A 409 1.51 12.26 19.22
C THR A 409 0.22 12.42 18.41
N PHE A 410 0.32 12.59 17.10
CA PHE A 410 -0.87 12.68 16.23
C PHE A 410 -1.75 11.43 16.32
N TYR A 411 -1.16 10.24 16.26
CA TYR A 411 -1.90 8.98 16.31
C TYR A 411 -2.64 8.78 17.62
N ARG A 412 -1.95 9.00 18.74
CA ARG A 412 -2.50 8.81 20.07
C ARG A 412 -3.57 9.85 20.42
N ASP A 413 -3.33 11.11 20.08
CA ASP A 413 -4.12 12.22 20.65
C ASP A 413 -5.19 12.76 19.69
N HIS A 414 -5.08 12.50 18.38
CA HIS A 414 -5.94 13.14 17.38
C HIS A 414 -6.52 12.21 16.31
N TRP A 415 -5.87 11.08 16.01
CA TRP A 415 -6.29 10.21 14.90
C TRP A 415 -7.11 9.00 15.34
N MET A 416 -6.79 8.43 16.50
CA MET A 416 -7.36 7.15 16.95
C MET A 416 -8.12 7.30 18.25
N ASN A 417 -9.22 6.55 18.38
CA ASN A 417 -9.81 6.32 19.69
C ASN A 417 -9.01 5.29 20.50
N GLU A 418 -9.32 5.16 21.79
CA GLU A 418 -8.61 4.27 22.72
C GLU A 418 -8.53 2.81 22.24
N ASN A 419 -9.58 2.29 21.58
CA ASN A 419 -9.61 0.91 21.09
C ASN A 419 -8.70 0.72 19.88
N GLN A 420 -8.75 1.65 18.93
CA GLN A 420 -7.87 1.63 17.75
C GLN A 420 -6.41 1.77 18.16
N TRP A 421 -6.13 2.63 19.14
CA TRP A 421 -4.80 2.80 19.70
C TRP A 421 -4.29 1.50 20.34
N ALA A 422 -5.12 0.82 21.14
CA ALA A 422 -4.79 -0.47 21.72
C ALA A 422 -4.49 -1.54 20.65
N ASP A 423 -5.26 -1.55 19.57
CA ASP A 423 -5.05 -2.47 18.44
C ASP A 423 -3.73 -2.18 17.70
N VAL A 424 -3.41 -0.91 17.48
CA VAL A 424 -2.13 -0.50 16.89
C VAL A 424 -0.96 -0.89 17.79
N GLN A 425 -1.07 -0.71 19.10
CA GLN A 425 -0.03 -1.12 20.05
C GLN A 425 0.20 -2.63 20.05
N LEU A 426 -0.88 -3.42 20.05
CA LEU A 426 -0.78 -4.88 19.94
C LEU A 426 -0.05 -5.31 18.65
N LEU A 427 -0.42 -4.74 17.51
CA LEU A 427 0.22 -5.06 16.23
C LEU A 427 1.70 -4.63 16.22
N LEU A 428 2.00 -3.47 16.79
CA LEU A 428 3.37 -2.99 16.93
C LEU A 428 4.21 -3.96 17.78
N GLU A 429 3.68 -4.47 18.90
CA GLU A 429 4.36 -5.48 19.73
C GLU A 429 4.63 -6.79 18.96
N ILE A 430 3.68 -7.24 18.16
CA ILE A 430 3.86 -8.42 17.30
C ILE A 430 4.98 -8.18 16.28
N MET A 431 4.99 -7.01 15.63
CA MET A 431 6.05 -6.64 14.68
C MET A 431 7.43 -6.60 15.34
N ARG A 432 7.54 -6.02 16.54
CA ARG A 432 8.79 -6.05 17.33
C ARG A 432 9.25 -7.48 17.57
N GLY A 433 8.34 -8.35 18.05
CA GLY A 433 8.65 -9.76 18.29
C GLY A 433 9.08 -10.53 17.03
N LEU A 434 8.56 -10.17 15.86
CA LEU A 434 8.93 -10.78 14.59
C LEU A 434 10.30 -10.32 14.09
N TYR A 435 10.57 -9.02 14.18
CA TYR A 435 11.62 -8.38 13.39
C TYR A 435 12.82 -7.83 14.19
N GLU A 436 12.78 -7.79 15.52
CA GLU A 436 13.88 -7.23 16.34
C GLU A 436 15.00 -8.25 16.71
N ASN A 437 14.86 -9.51 16.29
CA ASN A 437 15.69 -10.65 16.72
C ASN A 437 17.20 -10.56 16.37
#